data_AF-A0A1M5VUU6-F1
#
_entry.id   AF-A0A1M5VUU6-F1
#
_cell.length_a   1.000
_cell.length_b   1.000
_cell.length_c   1.000
_cell.angle_alpha   90.00
_cell.angle_beta   90.00
_cell.angle_gamma   90.00
#
_symmetry.space_group_name_H-M   'P 1'
#
loop_
_entity.id
_entity.type
_entity.pdbx_description
1 polymer ?
#
loop_
_entity_poly.entity_id
_entity_poly.type
_entity_poly.pdbx_seq_one_letter_code
_entity_poly.pdbx_strand_id
1 'polypeptide(L)'
;MLTKEQLISIFKCWYLDGLSYRKTSSTLKIHRSSVTKYVKIMNENISKLKEILISQGICNENTFEEYIKNNWEKYIDEITFFTHTRKKRVLTDKVIKKISKLMDYLNTSDSREIYDYIQGFLSDTELYNISYSSIRRAVERIEENK
;
A
#
# COMPACT_ATOMS: atom_id res chain seq x y z
N MET A 1 5.87 -7.45 -12.14
CA MET A 1 4.88 -6.35 -12.22
C MET A 1 3.86 -6.76 -13.27
N LEU A 2 2.57 -6.53 -13.06
CA LEU A 2 1.57 -6.95 -14.06
C LEU A 2 1.61 -6.01 -15.28
N THR A 3 1.38 -6.56 -16.47
CA THR A 3 1.23 -5.76 -17.69
C THR A 3 -0.10 -5.02 -17.68
N LYS A 4 -0.24 -3.98 -18.52
CA LYS A 4 -1.51 -3.26 -18.70
C LYS A 4 -2.64 -4.23 -19.10
N GLU A 5 -2.37 -5.17 -19.99
CA GLU A 5 -3.32 -6.20 -20.42
C GLU A 5 -3.78 -7.11 -19.27
N GLN A 6 -2.87 -7.47 -18.36
CA GLN A 6 -3.22 -8.24 -17.17
C GLN A 6 -4.11 -7.44 -16.21
N LEU A 7 -3.88 -6.12 -16.07
CA LEU A 7 -4.74 -5.24 -15.28
C LEU A 7 -6.14 -5.10 -15.89
N ILE A 8 -6.21 -4.92 -17.21
CA ILE A 8 -7.49 -4.89 -17.94
C ILE A 8 -8.23 -6.22 -17.76
N SER A 9 -7.53 -7.35 -17.85
CA SER A 9 -8.13 -8.67 -17.66
C SER A 9 -8.65 -8.87 -16.24
N ILE A 10 -7.91 -8.39 -15.22
CA ILE A 10 -8.38 -8.39 -13.82
C ILE A 10 -9.65 -7.55 -13.69
N PHE A 11 -9.68 -6.35 -14.28
CA PHE A 11 -10.84 -5.48 -14.25
C PHE A 11 -12.06 -6.16 -14.89
N LYS A 12 -11.93 -6.72 -16.09
CA LYS A 12 -13.03 -7.43 -16.78
C LYS A 12 -13.60 -8.56 -15.93
N CYS A 13 -12.73 -9.46 -15.46
CA CYS A 13 -13.17 -10.61 -14.66
C CYS A 13 -13.80 -10.21 -13.32
N TRP A 14 -13.23 -9.23 -12.61
CA TRP A 14 -13.74 -8.87 -11.28
C TRP A 14 -14.96 -7.93 -11.36
N TYR A 15 -14.91 -6.90 -12.20
CA TYR A 15 -15.89 -5.82 -12.21
C TYR A 15 -17.04 -6.06 -13.20
N LEU A 16 -16.72 -6.49 -14.43
CA LEU A 16 -17.74 -6.73 -15.46
C LEU A 16 -18.41 -8.09 -15.26
N ASP A 17 -17.62 -9.15 -15.07
CA ASP A 17 -18.12 -10.52 -14.91
C ASP A 17 -18.55 -10.84 -13.46
N GLY A 18 -18.24 -9.95 -12.50
CA GLY A 18 -18.61 -10.10 -11.09
C GLY A 18 -17.90 -11.26 -10.37
N LEU A 19 -16.73 -11.70 -10.85
CA LEU A 19 -16.02 -12.83 -10.25
C LEU A 19 -15.34 -12.46 -8.93
N SER A 20 -15.31 -13.41 -7.99
CA SER A 20 -14.57 -13.24 -6.73
C SER A 20 -13.06 -13.22 -6.95
N TYR A 21 -12.29 -12.63 -6.02
CA TYR A 21 -10.83 -12.60 -6.08
C TYR A 21 -10.18 -13.97 -6.31
N ARG A 22 -10.75 -15.02 -5.71
CA ARG A 22 -10.27 -16.40 -5.87
C ARG A 22 -10.49 -16.85 -7.31
N LYS A 23 -11.68 -16.62 -7.86
CA LYS A 23 -12.03 -17.05 -9.21
C LYS A 23 -11.27 -16.24 -10.27
N THR A 24 -11.12 -14.94 -10.10
CA THR A 24 -10.26 -14.10 -10.96
C THR A 24 -8.80 -14.58 -10.95
N SER A 25 -8.27 -14.89 -9.76
CA SER A 25 -6.91 -15.43 -9.61
C SER A 25 -6.71 -16.75 -10.36
N SER A 26 -7.66 -17.69 -10.24
CA SER A 26 -7.59 -18.97 -10.97
C SER A 26 -7.76 -18.79 -12.48
N THR A 27 -8.71 -17.97 -12.92
CA THR A 27 -9.00 -17.75 -14.35
C THR A 27 -7.81 -17.14 -15.07
N LEU A 28 -7.18 -16.13 -14.46
CA LEU A 28 -6.07 -15.40 -15.09
C LEU A 28 -4.69 -15.99 -14.77
N LYS A 29 -4.62 -17.03 -13.93
CA LYS A 29 -3.36 -17.59 -13.40
C LYS A 29 -2.47 -16.51 -12.75
N ILE A 30 -3.08 -15.54 -12.09
CA ILE A 30 -2.39 -14.45 -11.37
C ILE A 30 -2.48 -14.75 -9.88
N HIS A 31 -1.38 -14.57 -9.14
CA HIS A 31 -1.36 -14.78 -7.69
C HIS A 31 -2.41 -13.91 -6.98
N ARG A 32 -3.17 -14.51 -6.05
CA ARG A 32 -4.29 -13.85 -5.37
C ARG A 32 -3.90 -12.53 -4.70
N SER A 33 -2.72 -12.45 -4.08
CA SER A 33 -2.27 -11.19 -3.44
C SER A 33 -2.11 -10.04 -4.44
N SER A 34 -1.67 -10.34 -5.67
CA SER A 34 -1.59 -9.36 -6.75
C SER A 34 -2.99 -8.93 -7.19
N VAL A 35 -3.91 -9.88 -7.39
CA VAL A 35 -5.32 -9.56 -7.72
C VAL A 35 -5.94 -8.67 -6.66
N THR A 36 -5.85 -9.05 -5.38
CA THR A 36 -6.39 -8.26 -4.26
C THR A 36 -5.80 -6.85 -4.24
N LYS A 37 -4.48 -6.72 -4.41
CA LYS A 37 -3.81 -5.41 -4.45
C LYS A 37 -4.36 -4.53 -5.56
N TYR A 38 -4.40 -5.03 -6.79
CA TYR A 38 -4.80 -4.24 -7.95
C TYR A 38 -6.29 -3.94 -7.98
N VAL A 39 -7.15 -4.86 -7.52
CA VAL A 39 -8.58 -4.54 -7.37
C VAL A 39 -8.79 -3.44 -6.32
N LYS A 40 -8.04 -3.44 -5.21
CA LYS A 40 -8.14 -2.35 -4.23
C LYS A 40 -7.83 -0.99 -4.87
N ILE A 41 -6.77 -0.92 -5.68
CA ILE A 41 -6.40 0.29 -6.41
C ILE A 41 -7.51 0.69 -7.40
N MET A 42 -8.03 -0.26 -8.18
CA MET A 42 -9.10 0.00 -9.14
C MET A 42 -10.37 0.51 -8.45
N ASN A 43 -10.75 -0.03 -7.30
CA ASN A 43 -11.88 0.46 -6.49
C ASN A 43 -11.69 1.92 -6.06
N GLU A 44 -10.50 2.28 -5.60
CA GLU A 44 -10.16 3.66 -5.24
C GLU A 44 -10.26 4.59 -6.46
N ASN A 45 -9.79 4.14 -7.63
CA ASN A 45 -9.88 4.90 -8.87
C ASN A 45 -11.33 5.05 -9.37
N ILE A 46 -12.13 3.98 -9.33
CA ILE A 46 -13.55 3.99 -9.70
C ILE A 46 -14.34 4.93 -8.78
N SER A 47 -14.04 4.93 -7.48
CA SER A 47 -14.68 5.84 -6.53
C SER A 47 -14.39 7.31 -6.84
N LYS A 48 -13.14 7.65 -7.19
CA LYS A 48 -12.78 9.00 -7.64
C LYS A 48 -13.45 9.36 -8.95
N LEU A 49 -13.52 8.43 -9.90
CA LEU A 49 -14.24 8.62 -11.15
C LEU A 49 -15.73 8.88 -10.89
N LYS A 50 -16.34 8.20 -9.93
CA LYS A 50 -17.72 8.47 -9.50
C LYS A 50 -17.92 9.92 -9.09
N GLU A 51 -17.09 10.44 -8.20
CA GLU A 51 -17.16 11.82 -7.74
C GLU A 51 -17.01 12.83 -8.91
N ILE A 52 -16.08 12.58 -9.82
CA ILE A 52 -15.84 13.42 -11.00
C ILE A 52 -17.03 13.40 -11.96
N LEU A 53 -17.52 12.22 -12.35
CA LEU A 53 -18.58 12.10 -13.35
C LEU A 53 -19.92 12.63 -12.82
N ILE A 54 -20.19 12.49 -11.52
CA ILE A 54 -21.39 13.05 -10.89
C ILE A 54 -21.29 14.57 -10.80
N SER A 55 -20.15 15.11 -10.38
CA SER A 55 -19.96 16.58 -10.33
C SER A 55 -20.03 17.25 -11.70
N GLN A 56 -19.68 16.53 -12.77
CA GLN A 56 -19.83 16.97 -14.16
C GLN A 56 -21.23 16.77 -14.74
N GLY A 57 -22.15 16.13 -14.01
CA GLY A 57 -23.52 15.86 -14.44
C GLY A 57 -23.63 14.79 -15.54
N ILE A 58 -22.58 13.99 -15.75
CA ILE A 58 -22.57 12.92 -16.78
C ILE A 58 -23.46 11.75 -16.34
N CYS A 59 -23.48 11.45 -15.05
CA CYS A 59 -24.34 10.42 -14.46
C CYS A 59 -24.74 10.83 -13.03
N ASN A 60 -25.60 10.03 -12.40
CA ASN A 60 -25.98 10.21 -10.99
C ASN A 60 -25.53 9.01 -10.15
N GLU A 61 -25.70 9.10 -8.83
CA GLU A 61 -25.28 8.04 -7.90
C GLU A 61 -25.87 6.66 -8.20
N ASN A 62 -27.11 6.63 -8.68
CA ASN A 62 -27.87 5.39 -8.92
C ASN A 62 -27.54 4.76 -10.28
N THR A 63 -27.18 5.57 -11.27
CA THR A 63 -26.87 5.12 -12.64
C THR A 63 -25.38 4.92 -12.87
N PHE A 64 -24.52 5.34 -11.95
CA PHE A 64 -23.07 5.30 -12.09
C PHE A 64 -22.53 3.90 -12.44
N GLU A 65 -22.95 2.86 -11.70
CA GLU A 65 -22.45 1.50 -11.89
C GLU A 65 -22.78 0.96 -13.29
N GLU A 66 -24.00 1.18 -13.76
CA GLU A 66 -24.42 0.79 -15.10
C GLU A 66 -23.70 1.63 -16.17
N TYR A 67 -23.52 2.94 -15.91
CA TYR A 67 -22.80 3.83 -16.81
C TYR A 67 -21.35 3.40 -17.03
N ILE A 68 -20.61 3.08 -15.95
CA ILE A 68 -19.23 2.60 -16.06
C ILE A 68 -19.19 1.26 -16.79
N LYS A 69 -20.07 0.30 -16.48
CA LYS A 69 -20.11 -0.98 -17.20
C LYS A 69 -20.32 -0.82 -18.71
N ASN A 70 -21.06 0.19 -19.13
CA ASN A 70 -21.31 0.48 -20.55
C ASN A 70 -20.22 1.34 -21.22
N ASN A 71 -19.42 2.08 -20.44
CA ASN A 71 -18.43 3.05 -20.95
C ASN A 71 -17.00 2.80 -20.46
N TRP A 72 -16.72 1.64 -19.85
CA TRP A 72 -15.46 1.38 -19.16
C TRP A 72 -14.22 1.58 -20.04
N GLU A 73 -14.33 1.31 -21.35
CA GLU A 73 -13.23 1.45 -22.31
C GLU A 73 -12.69 2.88 -22.37
N LYS A 74 -13.57 3.89 -22.20
CA LYS A 74 -13.18 5.31 -22.19
C LYS A 74 -12.35 5.69 -20.96
N TYR A 75 -12.51 4.94 -19.87
CA TYR A 75 -11.91 5.24 -18.57
C TYR A 75 -10.91 4.16 -18.13
N ILE A 76 -10.55 3.23 -19.01
CA ILE A 76 -9.75 2.06 -18.62
C ILE A 76 -8.35 2.47 -18.14
N ASP A 77 -7.81 3.55 -18.68
CA ASP A 77 -6.50 4.06 -18.32
C ASP A 77 -6.53 4.66 -16.92
N GLU A 78 -7.58 5.40 -16.58
CA GLU A 78 -7.83 5.95 -15.25
C GLU A 78 -8.14 4.84 -14.23
N ILE A 79 -8.96 3.86 -14.61
CA ILE A 79 -9.33 2.73 -13.74
C ILE A 79 -8.09 1.90 -13.41
N THR A 80 -7.26 1.58 -14.41
CA THR A 80 -6.05 0.76 -14.24
C THR A 80 -4.83 1.57 -13.82
N PHE A 81 -4.96 2.89 -13.70
CA PHE A 81 -3.87 3.77 -13.33
C PHE A 81 -3.28 3.39 -11.97
N PHE A 82 -1.97 3.20 -11.95
CA PHE A 82 -1.25 2.89 -10.72
C PHE A 82 0.06 3.64 -10.66
N THR A 83 0.17 4.56 -9.71
CA THR A 83 1.44 5.17 -9.34
C THR A 83 2.15 4.31 -8.32
N HIS A 84 3.39 3.92 -8.63
CA HIS A 84 4.27 3.29 -7.65
C HIS A 84 4.65 4.29 -6.56
N THR A 85 3.83 4.41 -5.53
CA THR A 85 4.30 4.96 -4.26
C THR A 85 5.10 3.86 -3.57
N ARG A 86 6.42 3.83 -3.80
CA ARG A 86 7.32 3.04 -2.95
C ARG A 86 7.12 3.57 -1.54
N LYS A 87 6.49 2.79 -0.65
CA LYS A 87 6.42 3.14 0.78
C LYS A 87 7.82 3.53 1.23
N LYS A 88 7.97 4.73 1.80
CA LYS A 88 9.25 5.17 2.36
C LYS A 88 9.74 4.08 3.32
N ARG A 89 10.99 3.66 3.18
CA ARG A 89 11.58 2.66 4.07
C ARG A 89 11.52 3.22 5.49
N VAL A 90 10.94 2.46 6.43
CA VAL A 90 10.88 2.83 7.85
C VAL A 90 12.29 2.87 8.45
N LEU A 91 13.11 1.86 8.16
CA LEU A 91 14.52 1.81 8.53
C LEU A 91 15.37 2.45 7.42
N THR A 92 15.59 3.75 7.54
CA THR A 92 16.60 4.48 6.76
C THR A 92 17.93 4.50 7.51
N ASP A 93 19.04 4.78 6.82
CA ASP A 93 20.36 4.88 7.47
C ASP A 93 20.39 5.99 8.53
N LYS A 94 19.60 7.06 8.34
CA LYS A 94 19.40 8.12 9.34
C LYS A 94 18.74 7.57 10.61
N VAL A 95 17.69 6.76 10.47
CA VAL A 95 17.00 6.11 11.57
C VAL A 95 17.93 5.12 12.29
N ILE A 96 18.68 4.31 11.56
CA ILE A 96 19.66 3.37 12.13
C ILE A 96 20.73 4.12 12.93
N LYS A 97 21.28 5.22 12.38
CA LYS A 97 22.24 6.06 13.12
C LYS A 97 21.66 6.65 14.40
N LYS A 98 20.39 7.04 14.40
CA LYS A 98 19.72 7.52 15.61
C LYS A 98 19.54 6.42 16.66
N ILE A 99 19.19 5.20 16.22
CA ILE A 99 19.10 4.04 17.11
C ILE A 99 20.48 3.69 17.67
N SER A 100 21.56 3.73 16.87
CA SER A 100 22.93 3.54 17.35
C SER A 100 23.30 4.57 18.43
N LYS A 101 22.99 5.85 18.23
CA LYS A 101 23.23 6.88 19.25
C LYS A 101 22.44 6.64 20.53
N LEU A 102 21.23 6.09 20.42
CA LEU A 102 20.43 5.70 21.59
C LEU A 102 21.03 4.49 22.31
N MET A 103 21.54 3.50 21.57
CA MET A 103 22.28 2.37 22.16
C MET A 103 23.48 2.87 22.97
N ASP A 104 24.25 3.81 22.41
CA ASP A 104 25.41 4.39 23.08
C ASP A 104 25.00 5.24 24.30
N TYR A 105 23.93 6.03 24.17
CA TYR A 105 23.42 6.88 25.25
C TYR A 105 22.85 6.09 26.44
N LEU A 106 22.06 5.05 26.14
CA LEU A 106 21.47 4.16 27.15
C LEU A 106 22.46 3.09 27.62
N ASN A 107 23.60 2.93 26.93
CA ASN A 107 24.58 1.86 27.14
C ASN A 107 23.94 0.46 27.12
N THR A 108 23.08 0.22 26.12
CA THR A 108 22.33 -1.05 25.97
C THR A 108 22.21 -1.45 24.50
N SER A 109 22.18 -2.76 24.25
CA SER A 109 21.72 -3.34 22.99
C SER A 109 20.39 -4.07 23.13
N ASP A 110 19.72 -3.99 24.30
CA ASP A 110 18.37 -4.54 24.42
C ASP A 110 17.38 -3.70 23.61
N SER A 111 16.84 -4.31 22.56
CA SER A 111 15.85 -3.70 21.68
C SER A 111 14.56 -3.32 22.43
N ARG A 112 14.25 -4.00 23.54
CA ARG A 112 13.06 -3.71 24.36
C ARG A 112 13.24 -2.42 25.14
N GLU A 113 14.39 -2.28 25.79
CA GLU A 113 14.76 -1.08 26.54
C GLU A 113 14.79 0.16 25.64
N ILE A 114 15.39 0.04 24.44
CA ILE A 114 15.41 1.12 23.45
C ILE A 114 13.99 1.50 22.98
N TYR A 115 13.12 0.50 22.75
CA TYR A 115 11.73 0.75 22.36
C TYR A 115 10.95 1.45 23.45
N ASP A 116 11.02 0.94 24.69
CA ASP A 116 10.31 1.51 25.83
C ASP A 116 10.78 2.94 26.11
N TYR A 117 12.08 3.22 25.95
CA TYR A 117 12.61 4.59 26.03
C TYR A 117 12.04 5.51 24.94
N ILE A 118 11.98 5.06 23.68
CA ILE A 118 11.42 5.84 22.58
C ILE A 118 9.94 6.16 22.84
N GLN A 119 9.15 5.17 23.30
CA GLN A 119 7.73 5.36 23.58
C GLN A 119 7.50 6.28 24.79
N GLY A 120 8.36 6.21 25.82
CA GLY A 120 8.23 6.99 27.04
C GLY A 120 8.72 8.44 26.93
N PHE A 121 9.74 8.70 26.12
CA PHE A 121 10.47 9.99 26.15
C PHE A 121 10.64 10.68 24.80
N LEU A 122 10.35 10.01 23.68
CA LEU A 122 10.62 10.54 22.34
C LEU A 122 9.35 10.61 21.47
N SER A 123 8.19 10.90 22.09
CA SER A 123 6.86 10.95 21.45
C SER A 123 6.78 11.86 20.24
N ASP A 124 7.52 12.97 20.25
CA ASP A 124 7.47 13.99 19.19
C ASP A 124 8.53 13.77 18.10
N THR A 125 9.20 12.62 18.10
CA THR A 125 10.28 12.33 17.16
C THR A 125 9.86 11.38 16.04
N GLU A 126 10.62 11.39 14.94
CA GLU A 126 10.46 10.42 13.85
C GLU A 126 10.67 8.95 14.28
N LEU A 127 11.22 8.71 15.48
CA LEU A 127 11.44 7.36 16.03
C LEU A 127 10.18 6.80 16.72
N TYR A 128 9.28 7.65 17.21
CA TYR A 128 8.12 7.22 18.00
C TYR A 128 7.24 6.21 17.25
N ASN A 129 7.06 6.42 15.94
CA ASN A 129 6.22 5.56 15.10
C ASN A 129 6.91 4.27 14.63
N ILE A 130 8.12 3.98 15.10
CA ILE A 130 8.86 2.78 14.71
C ILE A 130 8.39 1.60 15.57
N SER A 131 8.04 0.49 14.89
CA SER A 131 7.69 -0.75 15.59
C SER A 131 8.88 -1.36 16.33
N TYR A 132 8.63 -2.03 17.46
CA TYR A 132 9.63 -2.83 18.18
C TYR A 132 10.42 -3.76 17.24
N SER A 133 9.74 -4.46 16.31
CA SER A 133 10.39 -5.34 15.33
C SER A 133 11.32 -4.62 14.35
N SER A 134 11.12 -3.33 14.11
CA SER A 134 12.02 -2.53 13.28
C SER A 134 13.23 -2.06 14.09
N ILE A 135 13.05 -1.71 15.37
CA ILE A 135 14.17 -1.42 16.27
C ILE A 135 15.07 -2.64 16.43
N ARG A 136 14.50 -3.83 16.68
CA ARG A 136 15.27 -5.07 16.81
C ARG A 136 16.17 -5.35 15.60
N ARG A 137 15.58 -5.24 14.41
CA ARG A 137 16.34 -5.37 13.14
C ARG A 137 17.40 -4.30 12.95
N ALA A 138 17.20 -3.09 13.50
CA ALA A 138 18.20 -2.04 13.43
C ALA A 138 19.38 -2.35 14.36
N VAL A 139 19.10 -2.83 15.58
CA VAL A 139 20.12 -3.26 16.55
C VAL A 139 20.93 -4.42 16.01
N GLU A 140 20.29 -5.50 15.55
CA GLU A 140 20.94 -6.67 14.93
C GLU A 140 21.91 -6.22 13.83
N ARG A 141 21.45 -5.33 12.94
CA ARG A 141 22.27 -4.78 11.86
C ARG A 141 23.43 -3.92 12.35
N ILE A 142 23.28 -3.17 13.44
CA ILE A 142 24.37 -2.36 14.00
C ILE A 142 25.44 -3.27 14.58
N GLU A 143 25.06 -4.33 15.29
CA GLU A 143 25.99 -5.29 15.90
C GLU A 143 26.73 -6.13 14.85
N GLU A 144 26.08 -6.53 13.76
CA GLU A 144 26.71 -7.23 12.63
C GLU A 144 27.80 -6.41 11.91
N ASN A 145 27.78 -5.08 12.04
CA ASN A 145 28.73 -4.16 11.38
C ASN A 145 29.77 -3.55 12.35
N LYS A 146 29.83 -4.01 13.60
CA LYS A 146 30.89 -3.67 14.57
C LYS A 146 32.10 -4.58 14.39
#